data_AF-A0A2X2SUC5-F1
#
_entry.id   AF-A0A2X2SUC5-F1
#
_cell.length_a   1.000
_cell.length_b   1.000
_cell.length_c   1.000
_cell.angle_alpha   90.00
_cell.angle_beta   90.00
_cell.angle_gamma   90.00
#
_symmetry.space_group_name_H-M   'P 1'
#
loop_
_entity.id
_entity.type
_entity.pdbx_description
1 polymer ?
#
loop_
_entity_poly.entity_id
_entity_poly.type
_entity_poly.pdbx_seq_one_letter_code
_entity_poly.pdbx_strand_id
1 'polypeptide(L)'
;MNAAYGVGLAAPQVGLSIRLFVVDASPFADDDELSEEEQTFLKGFKKTFINAKIVEETGDTWNFNEGCLSIPGVREDVSRHKQITIEYFDEDFNKQTLTIGGLAARIIQHEYDHIEGILFTDKLSSFKRQLIKSKLTNISKGKVKVDYRMKFFDAKNKR
;
A
#
# COMPACT_ATOMS: atom_id res chain seq x y z
N MET A 1 4.68 10.20 -3.75
CA MET A 1 5.35 9.20 -2.90
C MET A 1 6.27 9.88 -1.89
N ASN A 2 7.42 10.42 -2.31
CA ASN A 2 8.40 11.04 -1.38
C ASN A 2 7.89 12.26 -0.60
N ALA A 3 7.03 13.08 -1.21
CA ALA A 3 6.46 14.26 -0.56
C ALA A 3 5.47 13.95 0.59
N ALA A 4 5.12 12.68 0.81
CA ALA A 4 4.14 12.25 1.80
C ALA A 4 4.65 11.10 2.70
N TYR A 5 5.97 10.86 2.73
CA TYR A 5 6.59 9.74 3.44
C TYR A 5 5.95 8.37 3.11
N GLY A 6 5.42 8.23 1.89
CA GLY A 6 4.79 6.99 1.44
C GLY A 6 5.82 5.97 0.97
N VAL A 7 5.62 4.72 1.37
CA VAL A 7 6.46 3.56 1.01
C VAL A 7 5.98 2.82 -0.24
N GLY A 8 4.82 3.23 -0.76
CA GLY A 8 4.20 2.71 -1.97
C GLY A 8 3.23 3.72 -2.59
N LEU A 9 3.00 3.58 -3.89
CA LEU A 9 2.00 4.35 -4.63
C LEU A 9 1.49 3.58 -5.85
N ALA A 10 0.18 3.39 -5.93
CA ALA A 10 -0.48 2.77 -7.08
C ALA A 10 -1.09 3.80 -8.03
N ALA A 11 -1.09 3.52 -9.34
CA ALA A 11 -1.67 4.38 -10.36
C ALA A 11 -3.15 4.76 -10.10
N PRO A 12 -4.02 3.87 -9.57
CA PRO A 12 -5.38 4.25 -9.19
C PRO A 12 -5.46 5.40 -8.19
N GLN A 13 -4.49 5.53 -7.27
CA GLN A 13 -4.48 6.58 -6.24
C GLN A 13 -4.26 7.98 -6.84
N VAL A 14 -3.66 8.07 -8.03
CA VAL A 14 -3.52 9.33 -8.78
C VAL A 14 -4.61 9.50 -9.85
N GLY A 15 -5.59 8.58 -9.90
CA GLY A 15 -6.73 8.60 -10.80
C GLY A 15 -6.45 8.01 -12.17
N LEU A 16 -5.48 7.11 -12.28
CA LEU A 16 -5.18 6.36 -13.50
C LEU A 16 -5.56 4.90 -13.30
N SER A 17 -6.55 4.42 -14.06
CA SER A 17 -7.00 3.02 -14.03
C SER A 17 -6.04 2.09 -14.79
N ILE A 18 -4.79 2.06 -14.35
CA ILE A 18 -3.70 1.25 -14.91
C ILE A 18 -3.20 0.30 -13.82
N ARG A 19 -2.89 -0.95 -14.20
CA ARG A 19 -2.29 -1.94 -13.29
C ARG A 19 -0.79 -1.64 -13.13
N LEU A 20 -0.48 -0.59 -12.38
CA LEU A 20 0.88 -0.17 -12.10
C LEU A 20 0.97 0.33 -10.67
N PHE A 21 2.01 -0.08 -9.95
CA PHE A 21 2.39 0.52 -8.68
C PHE A 21 3.91 0.54 -8.51
N VAL A 22 4.37 1.42 -7.63
CA VAL A 22 5.78 1.54 -7.25
C VAL A 22 5.92 1.33 -5.75
N VAL A 23 7.04 0.73 -5.35
CA VAL A 23 7.40 0.49 -3.96
C VAL A 23 8.78 1.09 -3.70
N ASP A 24 8.93 1.76 -2.56
CA ASP A 24 10.19 2.26 -2.02
C ASP A 24 10.19 1.99 -0.52
N ALA A 25 10.81 0.89 -0.12
CA ALA A 25 10.80 0.43 1.27
C ALA A 25 11.92 1.07 2.13
N SER A 26 12.74 1.96 1.53
CA SER A 26 13.83 2.62 2.24
C SER A 26 13.42 3.36 3.52
N PRO A 27 12.22 3.96 3.66
CA PRO A 27 11.80 4.59 4.91
C PRO A 27 11.64 3.63 6.10
N PHE A 28 11.51 2.32 5.86
CA PHE A 28 11.48 1.31 6.92
C PHE A 28 12.87 0.78 7.28
N ALA A 29 13.90 1.13 6.53
CA ALA A 29 15.25 0.65 6.79
C ALA A 29 15.88 1.23 8.07
N ASP A 30 15.35 2.35 8.58
CA ASP A 30 15.86 3.03 9.77
C ASP A 30 15.13 2.55 11.07
N ASP A 31 14.40 1.44 11.01
CA ASP A 31 13.71 0.86 12.17
C ASP A 31 14.70 0.03 13.02
N ASP A 32 14.92 0.46 14.26
CA ASP A 32 15.85 -0.16 15.22
C ASP A 32 15.45 -1.61 15.60
N GLU A 33 14.21 -2.03 15.36
CA GLU A 33 13.75 -3.41 15.60
C GLU A 33 14.18 -4.40 14.51
N LEU A 34 14.69 -3.91 13.37
CA LEU A 34 15.14 -4.74 12.25
C LEU A 34 16.61 -5.15 12.40
N SER A 35 16.94 -6.36 11.93
CA SER A 35 18.33 -6.78 11.79
C SER A 35 19.09 -5.94 10.76
N GLU A 36 20.41 -5.82 10.88
CA GLU A 36 21.25 -5.07 9.92
C GLU A 36 21.06 -5.54 8.46
N GLU A 37 20.83 -6.85 8.28
CA GLU A 37 20.55 -7.46 6.98
C GLU A 37 19.21 -6.98 6.41
N GLU A 38 18.15 -6.95 7.24
CA GLU A 38 16.83 -6.44 6.85
C GLU A 38 16.86 -4.95 6.54
N GLN A 39 17.54 -4.15 7.37
CA GLN A 39 17.72 -2.72 7.12
C GLN A 39 18.41 -2.48 5.77
N THR A 40 19.52 -3.18 5.51
CA THR A 40 20.26 -3.08 4.25
C THR A 40 19.39 -3.47 3.05
N PHE A 41 18.62 -4.56 3.19
CA PHE A 41 17.69 -5.01 2.17
C PHE A 41 16.62 -3.95 1.85
N LEU A 42 15.92 -3.43 2.88
CA LEU A 42 14.85 -2.45 2.69
C LEU A 42 15.37 -1.12 2.13
N LYS A 43 16.58 -0.70 2.51
CA LYS A 43 17.22 0.51 2.01
C LYS A 43 17.43 0.49 0.50
N GLY A 44 17.74 -0.68 -0.05
CA GLY A 44 17.88 -0.90 -1.50
C GLY A 44 16.59 -1.31 -2.21
N PHE A 45 15.50 -1.56 -1.48
CA PHE A 45 14.30 -2.14 -2.08
C PHE A 45 13.38 -1.07 -2.68
N LYS A 46 13.63 -0.79 -3.96
CA LYS A 46 12.81 0.08 -4.79
C LYS A 46 12.47 -0.60 -6.12
N LYS A 47 11.18 -0.76 -6.42
CA LYS A 47 10.73 -1.52 -7.59
C LYS A 47 9.46 -0.94 -8.21
N THR A 48 9.37 -1.05 -9.53
CA THR A 48 8.17 -0.78 -10.32
C THR A 48 7.50 -2.10 -10.70
N PHE A 49 6.19 -2.16 -10.54
CA PHE A 49 5.39 -3.34 -10.83
C PHE A 49 4.33 -3.01 -11.87
N ILE A 50 4.52 -3.47 -13.10
CA ILE A 50 3.59 -3.29 -14.22
C ILE A 50 2.87 -4.60 -14.49
N ASN A 51 1.53 -4.55 -14.63
CA ASN A 51 0.66 -5.71 -14.85
C ASN A 51 0.92 -6.86 -13.87
N ALA A 52 1.21 -6.52 -12.62
CA ALA A 52 1.57 -7.51 -11.62
C ALA A 52 0.41 -8.46 -11.29
N LYS A 53 0.75 -9.69 -10.92
CA LYS A 53 -0.15 -10.76 -10.50
C LYS A 53 0.51 -11.57 -9.39
N ILE A 54 -0.10 -11.58 -8.21
CA ILE A 54 0.29 -12.52 -7.15
C ILE A 54 -0.12 -13.92 -7.60
N VAL A 55 0.84 -14.83 -7.69
CA VAL A 55 0.62 -16.23 -8.12
C VAL A 55 0.61 -17.21 -6.95
N GLU A 56 1.18 -16.81 -5.81
CA GLU A 56 1.21 -17.63 -4.61
C GLU A 56 1.27 -16.74 -3.35
N GLU A 57 0.57 -17.16 -2.30
CA GLU A 57 0.67 -16.59 -0.96
C GLU A 57 0.95 -17.73 0.02
N THR A 58 1.97 -17.58 0.86
CA THR A 58 2.48 -18.66 1.73
C THR A 58 2.86 -18.14 3.12
N GLY A 59 2.91 -19.07 4.07
CA GLY A 59 3.24 -18.81 5.47
C GLY A 59 2.07 -18.24 6.27
N ASP A 60 2.22 -18.24 7.59
CA ASP A 60 1.18 -17.76 8.49
C ASP A 60 0.90 -16.27 8.28
N THR A 61 -0.36 -15.90 8.43
CA THR A 61 -0.73 -14.50 8.38
C THR A 61 -0.31 -13.78 9.65
N TRP A 62 0.21 -12.56 9.51
CA TRP A 62 0.65 -11.75 10.64
C TRP A 62 0.00 -10.37 10.59
N ASN A 63 -0.32 -9.83 11.76
CA ASN A 63 -0.91 -8.49 11.88
C ASN A 63 0.18 -7.42 11.82
N PHE A 64 -0.12 -6.30 11.16
CA PHE A 64 0.69 -5.10 11.23
C PHE A 64 -0.18 -3.87 11.00
N ASN A 65 0.25 -2.77 11.61
CA ASN A 65 -0.48 -1.53 11.59
C ASN A 65 -0.27 -0.79 10.27
N GLU A 66 -1.22 -0.95 9.35
CA GLU A 66 -1.19 -0.33 8.01
C GLU A 66 -1.87 1.04 8.01
N GLY A 67 -1.36 1.93 7.15
CA GLY A 67 -2.01 3.17 6.79
C GLY A 67 -1.96 3.37 5.28
N CYS A 68 -2.73 4.31 4.75
CA CYS A 68 -2.77 4.59 3.32
C CYS A 68 -2.85 6.10 3.07
N LEU A 69 -2.12 6.60 2.06
CA LEU A 69 -2.19 7.99 1.62
C LEU A 69 -3.59 8.38 1.12
N SER A 70 -4.38 7.41 0.64
CA SER A 70 -5.77 7.64 0.23
C SER A 70 -6.74 7.78 1.42
N ILE A 71 -6.31 7.37 2.62
CA ILE A 71 -7.14 7.36 3.85
C ILE A 71 -6.37 8.02 5.00
N PRO A 72 -6.14 9.34 4.93
CA PRO A 72 -5.24 10.03 5.85
C PRO A 72 -5.67 9.92 7.31
N GLY A 73 -4.69 9.66 8.18
CA GLY A 73 -4.85 9.57 9.62
C GLY A 73 -5.57 8.31 10.11
N VAL A 74 -5.99 7.39 9.24
CA VAL A 74 -6.53 6.09 9.64
C VAL A 74 -5.41 5.07 9.58
N ARG A 75 -5.21 4.34 10.67
CA ARG A 75 -4.31 3.20 10.73
C ARG A 75 -4.96 2.07 11.49
N GLU A 76 -4.86 0.85 10.99
CA GLU A 76 -5.47 -0.33 11.59
C GLU A 76 -4.61 -1.56 11.36
N ASP A 77 -4.73 -2.55 12.25
CA ASP A 77 -4.06 -3.83 12.08
C ASP A 77 -4.74 -4.66 10.99
N VAL A 78 -3.97 -5.04 9.97
CA VAL A 78 -4.41 -5.87 8.85
C VAL A 78 -3.60 -7.15 8.85
N SER A 79 -4.25 -8.30 8.73
CA SER A 79 -3.59 -9.60 8.62
C SER A 79 -3.26 -9.91 7.16
N ARG A 80 -2.00 -10.31 6.88
CA ARG A 80 -1.52 -10.66 5.54
C ARG A 80 -0.56 -11.83 5.59
N HIS A 81 -0.47 -12.60 4.50
CA HIS A 81 0.50 -13.68 4.38
C HIS A 81 1.94 -13.16 4.49
N LYS A 82 2.80 -13.92 5.16
CA LYS A 82 4.19 -13.52 5.41
C LYS A 82 5.03 -13.48 4.14
N GLN A 83 4.73 -14.32 3.16
CA GLN A 83 5.47 -14.44 1.92
C GLN A 83 4.52 -14.51 0.71
N ILE A 84 4.92 -13.89 -0.38
CA ILE A 84 4.21 -13.94 -1.66
C ILE A 84 5.17 -14.29 -2.79
N THR A 85 4.64 -14.88 -3.86
CA THR A 85 5.29 -14.96 -5.17
C THR A 85 4.48 -14.12 -6.15
N ILE A 86 5.13 -13.17 -6.83
CA ILE A 86 4.49 -12.22 -7.75
C ILE A 86 5.16 -12.24 -9.12
N GLU A 87 4.36 -12.31 -10.18
CA GLU A 87 4.80 -12.09 -11.56
C GLU A 87 4.47 -10.65 -11.98
N TYR A 88 5.39 -9.97 -12.65
CA TYR A 88 5.19 -8.58 -13.11
C TYR A 88 6.14 -8.25 -14.27
N PHE A 89 5.94 -7.07 -14.87
CA PHE A 89 6.93 -6.43 -15.73
C PHE A 89 7.60 -5.27 -15.01
N ASP A 90 8.92 -5.13 -15.17
CA ASP A 90 9.68 -3.97 -14.67
C ASP A 90 9.52 -2.74 -15.61
N GLU A 91 10.19 -1.64 -15.27
CA GLU A 91 10.19 -0.39 -16.05
C GLU A 91 10.71 -0.54 -17.49
N ASP A 92 11.53 -1.56 -17.75
CA ASP A 92 12.07 -1.90 -19.06
C ASP A 92 11.21 -2.95 -19.79
N PHE A 93 10.03 -3.28 -19.23
CA PHE A 93 9.09 -4.28 -19.74
C PHE A 93 9.66 -5.70 -19.83
N ASN A 94 10.63 -6.06 -18.98
CA ASN A 94 11.07 -7.44 -18.85
C ASN A 94 10.17 -8.18 -17.86
N LYS A 95 9.79 -9.43 -18.19
CA LYS A 95 9.00 -10.26 -17.28
C LYS A 95 9.87 -10.72 -16.11
N GLN A 96 9.38 -10.50 -14.90
CA GLN A 96 10.02 -10.86 -13.64
C GLN A 96 9.10 -11.77 -12.82
N THR A 97 9.72 -12.66 -12.04
CA THR A 97 9.06 -13.43 -10.98
C THR A 97 9.85 -13.21 -9.69
N LEU A 98 9.17 -12.78 -8.63
CA LEU A 98 9.77 -12.45 -7.35
C LEU A 98 9.04 -13.16 -6.22
N THR A 99 9.78 -13.96 -5.43
CA THR A 99 9.32 -14.46 -4.13
C THR A 99 9.93 -13.60 -3.04
N ILE A 100 9.10 -13.06 -2.16
CA ILE A 100 9.52 -12.09 -1.15
C ILE A 100 8.68 -12.21 0.12
N GLY A 101 9.31 -11.96 1.27
CA GLY A 101 8.66 -11.98 2.59
C GLY A 101 8.75 -10.67 3.35
N GLY A 102 8.23 -10.67 4.57
CA GLY A 102 8.41 -9.58 5.54
C GLY A 102 7.73 -8.27 5.15
N LEU A 103 8.33 -7.14 5.53
CA LEU A 103 7.78 -5.81 5.29
C LEU A 103 7.61 -5.49 3.80
N ALA A 104 8.58 -5.87 2.96
CA ALA A 104 8.51 -5.64 1.53
C ALA A 104 7.33 -6.41 0.89
N ALA A 105 7.10 -7.67 1.28
CA ALA A 105 5.93 -8.43 0.85
C ALA A 105 4.61 -7.77 1.28
N ARG A 106 4.56 -7.21 2.49
CA ARG A 106 3.38 -6.48 2.98
C ARG A 106 3.10 -5.22 2.16
N ILE A 107 4.12 -4.41 1.87
CA ILE A 107 3.95 -3.20 1.06
C ILE A 107 3.45 -3.58 -0.34
N ILE A 108 4.04 -4.61 -0.96
CA ILE A 108 3.59 -5.11 -2.28
C ILE A 108 2.13 -5.57 -2.22
N GLN A 109 1.73 -6.34 -1.21
CA GLN A 109 0.33 -6.76 -1.06
C GLN A 109 -0.63 -5.58 -0.91
N HIS A 110 -0.24 -4.53 -0.18
CA HIS A 110 -1.04 -3.31 -0.04
C HIS A 110 -1.20 -2.57 -1.36
N GLU A 111 -0.11 -2.37 -2.11
CA GLU A 111 -0.16 -1.70 -3.41
C GLU A 111 -0.85 -2.54 -4.49
N TYR A 112 -0.71 -3.86 -4.40
CA TYR A 112 -1.44 -4.81 -5.23
C TYR A 112 -2.95 -4.70 -5.02
N ASP A 113 -3.42 -4.60 -3.77
CA ASP A 113 -4.85 -4.40 -3.50
C ASP A 113 -5.40 -3.14 -4.20
N HIS A 114 -4.63 -2.04 -4.27
CA HIS A 114 -5.08 -0.83 -4.98
C HIS A 114 -5.32 -1.07 -6.47
N ILE A 115 -4.49 -1.87 -7.14
CA ILE A 115 -4.70 -2.22 -8.56
C ILE A 115 -5.83 -3.25 -8.77
N GLU A 116 -6.29 -3.89 -7.69
CA GLU A 116 -7.52 -4.69 -7.64
C GLU A 116 -8.75 -3.89 -7.16
N GLY A 117 -8.58 -2.61 -6.83
CA GLY A 117 -9.66 -1.77 -6.32
C GLY A 117 -10.08 -2.10 -4.87
N ILE A 118 -9.20 -2.76 -4.12
CA ILE A 118 -9.40 -3.15 -2.73
C ILE A 118 -8.66 -2.15 -1.83
N LEU A 119 -9.31 -1.66 -0.77
CA LEU A 119 -8.65 -0.86 0.26
C LEU A 119 -8.30 -1.74 1.47
N PHE A 120 -7.25 -1.38 2.20
CA PHE A 120 -6.89 -2.10 3.43
C PHE A 120 -8.05 -2.12 4.45
N THR A 121 -8.90 -1.09 4.45
CA THR A 121 -10.10 -1.00 5.29
C THR A 121 -11.16 -2.05 4.97
N ASP A 122 -11.13 -2.62 3.76
CA ASP A 122 -12.05 -3.71 3.35
C ASP A 122 -11.61 -5.06 3.92
N LYS A 123 -10.35 -5.19 4.37
CA LYS A 123 -9.84 -6.38 5.06
C LYS A 123 -10.06 -6.35 6.57
N LEU A 124 -10.64 -5.28 7.11
CA LEU A 124 -10.94 -5.15 8.53
C LEU A 124 -12.21 -5.92 8.92
N SER A 125 -12.30 -6.31 10.19
CA SER A 125 -13.54 -6.87 10.73
C SER A 125 -14.70 -5.88 10.61
N SER A 126 -15.93 -6.37 10.48
CA SER A 126 -17.12 -5.52 10.37
C SER A 126 -17.26 -4.53 11.52
N PHE A 127 -16.86 -4.92 12.74
CA PHE A 127 -16.86 -4.05 13.91
C PHE A 127 -15.84 -2.90 13.76
N LYS A 128 -14.58 -3.20 13.41
CA LYS A 128 -13.55 -2.17 13.18
C LYS A 128 -13.94 -1.23 12.04
N ARG A 129 -14.46 -1.77 10.94
CA ARG A 129 -14.95 -1.00 9.79
C ARG A 129 -16.07 -0.03 10.18
N GLN A 130 -16.97 -0.45 11.07
CA GLN A 130 -18.04 0.42 11.57
C GLN A 130 -17.50 1.57 12.44
N LEU A 131 -16.48 1.32 13.28
CA LEU A 131 -15.86 2.37 14.10
C LEU A 131 -15.21 3.47 13.27
N ILE A 132 -14.56 3.12 12.15
CA ILE A 132 -13.88 4.10 11.29
C ILE A 132 -14.80 4.75 10.25
N LYS A 133 -16.05 4.30 10.10
CA LYS A 133 -16.99 4.74 9.06
C LYS A 133 -17.20 6.26 9.01
N SER A 134 -17.31 6.90 10.18
CA SER A 134 -17.47 8.37 10.27
C SER A 134 -16.25 9.10 9.72
N LYS A 135 -15.04 8.59 10.01
CA LYS A 135 -13.78 9.15 9.53
C LYS A 135 -13.61 8.97 8.02
N LEU A 136 -13.95 7.79 7.49
CA LEU A 136 -13.99 7.55 6.03
C LEU A 136 -14.95 8.49 5.31
N THR A 137 -16.14 8.73 5.89
CA THR A 137 -17.13 9.66 5.34
C THR A 137 -16.62 11.12 5.35
N ASN A 138 -15.86 11.51 6.37
CA ASN A 138 -15.24 12.83 6.42
C ASN A 138 -14.13 12.99 5.36
N ILE A 139 -13.32 11.95 5.16
CA ILE A 139 -12.30 11.90 4.11
C ILE A 139 -12.94 12.04 2.73
N SER A 140 -14.00 11.27 2.41
CA SER A 140 -14.64 11.34 1.08
C SER A 140 -15.18 12.74 0.77
N LYS A 141 -15.63 13.47 1.81
CA LYS A 141 -16.13 14.86 1.72
C LYS A 141 -15.03 15.92 1.73
N GLY A 142 -13.75 15.54 1.76
CA GLY A 142 -12.62 16.47 1.83
C GLY A 142 -12.45 17.18 3.18
N LYS A 143 -13.06 16.66 4.26
CA LYS A 143 -12.91 17.21 5.61
C LYS A 143 -11.64 16.68 6.29
N VAL A 144 -10.51 16.79 5.61
CA VAL A 144 -9.20 16.39 6.12
C VAL A 144 -8.15 17.42 5.76
N LYS A 145 -7.15 17.59 6.63
CA LYS A 145 -5.99 18.43 6.39
C LYS A 145 -4.80 17.53 6.09
N VAL A 146 -4.25 17.68 4.89
CA VAL A 146 -3.04 17.00 4.41
C VAL A 146 -2.17 18.02 3.68
N ASP A 147 -0.87 17.80 3.69
CA ASP A 147 0.16 18.62 3.03
C ASP A 147 0.44 18.20 1.57
N TYR A 148 -0.20 17.14 1.11
CA TYR A 148 -0.15 16.65 -0.28
C TYR A 148 -1.50 16.77 -1.00
N ARG A 149 -1.44 16.74 -2.34
CA ARG A 149 -2.63 16.86 -3.20
C ARG A 149 -3.46 15.57 -3.14
N MET A 150 -4.75 15.71 -2.84
CA MET A 150 -5.74 14.63 -2.90
C MET A 150 -6.90 14.99 -3.82
N LYS A 151 -7.52 13.98 -4.44
CA LYS A 151 -8.83 14.09 -5.08
C LYS A 151 -9.88 13.49 -4.13
N PHE A 152 -10.98 14.20 -3.94
CA PHE A 152 -12.07 13.77 -3.06
C PHE A 152 -13.31 13.46 -3.89
N PHE A 153 -13.94 12.31 -3.63
CA PHE A 153 -15.07 11.82 -4.42
C PHE A 153 -16.38 12.58 -4.12
N ASP A 154 -16.68 12.81 -2.83
CA ASP A 154 -17.92 13.43 -2.37
C ASP A 154 -17.78 14.92 -2.02
N ALA A 155 -16.60 15.49 -2.24
CA ALA A 155 -16.42 16.93 -2.19
C ALA A 155 -17.19 17.52 -3.40
N LYS A 156 -18.50 17.74 -3.21
CA LYS A 156 -19.41 18.34 -4.19
C LYS A 156 -18.67 19.28 -5.11
N ASN A 157 -18.89 19.10 -6.42
CA ASN A 157 -18.68 20.07 -7.49
C ASN A 157 -18.92 21.50 -6.98
N LYS A 158 -17.89 22.13 -6.41
CA LYS A 158 -17.79 23.58 -6.32
C LYS A 158 -17.20 23.99 -7.66
N ARG A 159 -18.08 23.98 -8.67
CA ARG A 159 -17.91 24.85 -9.83
C ARG A 159 -17.99 26.30 -9.35
#